data_AF-A0A6B9T7C0-F1
#
_entry.id   AF-A0A6B9T7C0-F1
#
_cell.length_a   1.000
_cell.length_b   1.000
_cell.length_c   1.000
_cell.angle_alpha   90.00
_cell.angle_beta   90.00
_cell.angle_gamma   90.00
#
_symmetry.space_group_name_H-M   'P 1'
#
loop_
_entity.id
_entity.type
_entity.pdbx_description
1 polymer ?
#
loop_
_entity_poly.entity_id
_entity_poly.type
_entity_poly.pdbx_seq_one_letter_code
_entity_poly.pdbx_strand_id
1 'polypeptide(L)' 'VAVVKNHTMVHEQLKTFFNGLRRDAHPMAVMCGVVGALSAFYHDCLDINNPQHREICAVRLVAKMPTLA' A
#
# COMPACT_ATOMS: atom_id res chain seq x y z
N VAL A 1 17.21 4.28 -5.79
CA VAL A 1 17.00 2.86 -5.38
C VAL A 1 16.89 2.69 -3.86
N ALA A 2 17.76 3.31 -3.04
CA ALA A 2 17.69 3.18 -1.57
C ALA A 2 16.34 3.58 -0.95
N VAL A 3 15.69 4.64 -1.46
CA VAL A 3 14.39 5.11 -0.94
C VAL A 3 13.28 4.05 -1.11
N VAL A 4 13.30 3.28 -2.20
CA VAL A 4 12.33 2.20 -2.45
C VAL A 4 12.56 1.04 -1.47
N LYS A 5 13.82 0.65 -1.24
CA LYS A 5 14.17 -0.44 -0.31
C LYS A 5 13.76 -0.15 1.13
N ASN A 6 13.76 1.12 1.55
CA ASN A 6 13.40 1.52 2.90
C ASN A 6 11.87 1.54 3.15
N HIS A 7 11.04 1.46 2.10
CA HIS A 7 9.59 1.56 2.20
C HIS A 7 8.84 0.24 1.90
N THR A 8 9.56 -0.87 1.80
CA THR A 8 9.01 -2.20 1.47
C THR A 8 8.13 -2.78 2.57
N MET A 9 8.46 -2.50 3.84
CA MET A 9 7.70 -2.96 5.01
C MET A 9 6.30 -2.32 5.04
N VAL A 10 5.29 -3.13 5.32
CA VAL A 10 3.88 -2.72 5.48
C VAL A 10 3.47 -2.72 6.95
N HIS A 11 2.45 -1.93 7.28
CA HIS A 11 1.95 -1.82 8.64
C HIS A 11 1.32 -3.15 9.09
N GLU A 12 1.58 -3.63 10.30
CA GLU A 12 1.17 -4.98 10.73
C GLU A 12 -0.36 -5.18 10.72
N GLN A 13 -1.13 -4.11 10.94
CA GLN A 13 -2.60 -4.15 10.83
C GLN A 13 -3.11 -4.57 9.44
N LEU A 14 -2.30 -4.44 8.37
CA LEU A 14 -2.66 -4.97 7.06
C LEU A 14 -2.80 -6.50 7.08
N LYS A 15 -2.06 -7.21 7.93
CA LYS A 15 -2.18 -8.68 8.07
C LYS A 15 -3.59 -9.07 8.54
N THR A 16 -4.17 -8.30 9.45
CA THR A 16 -5.55 -8.50 9.91
C THR A 16 -6.55 -8.19 8.80
N PHE A 17 -6.28 -7.17 7.98
CA PHE A 17 -7.11 -6.85 6.81
C PHE A 17 -7.11 -7.99 5.78
N PHE A 18 -5.95 -8.60 5.50
CA PHE A 18 -5.86 -9.79 4.64
C PHE A 18 -6.66 -10.97 5.20
N ASN A 19 -6.62 -11.21 6.51
CA ASN A 19 -7.38 -12.27 7.16
C ASN A 19 -8.90 -12.02 7.18
N GLY A 20 -9.34 -10.77 6.97
CA GLY A 20 -10.76 -10.42 6.86
C GLY A 20 -11.38 -10.80 5.51
N LEU A 21 -10.56 -11.09 4.50
CA LEU A 21 -11.01 -11.51 3.19
C LEU A 21 -11.23 -13.04 3.15
N ARG A 22 -12.16 -13.50 2.32
CA ARG A 22 -12.39 -14.93 2.13
C ARG A 22 -11.13 -15.60 1.59
N ARG A 23 -10.80 -16.78 2.10
CA ARG A 23 -9.64 -17.58 1.64
C ARG A 23 -9.73 -17.96 0.16
N ASP A 24 -10.94 -18.05 -0.39
CA ASP A 24 -11.19 -18.37 -1.80
C ASP A 24 -11.29 -17.13 -2.71
N ALA A 25 -10.96 -15.94 -2.20
CA ALA A 25 -11.03 -14.72 -2.99
C ALA A 25 -9.96 -14.71 -4.08
N HIS A 26 -10.31 -14.22 -5.28
CA HIS A 26 -9.36 -14.10 -6.37
C HIS A 26 -8.20 -13.17 -5.97
N PRO A 27 -6.93 -13.54 -6.18
CA PRO A 27 -5.77 -12.74 -5.74
C PRO A 27 -5.81 -11.30 -6.21
N MET A 28 -6.28 -11.04 -7.45
CA MET A 28 -6.46 -9.67 -7.95
C MET A 28 -7.54 -8.87 -7.20
N ALA A 29 -8.60 -9.51 -6.69
CA ALA A 29 -9.62 -8.83 -5.90
C ALA A 29 -9.07 -8.43 -4.52
N VAL A 30 -8.27 -9.33 -3.92
CA VAL A 30 -7.55 -9.06 -2.67
C VAL A 30 -6.56 -7.91 -2.87
N MET A 31 -5.75 -7.98 -3.92
CA MET A 31 -4.76 -6.95 -4.24
C MET A 31 -5.40 -5.58 -4.47
N CYS A 32 -6.46 -5.48 -5.26
CA CYS A 32 -7.19 -4.22 -5.46
C CYS A 32 -7.77 -3.66 -4.15
N GLY A 33 -8.36 -4.51 -3.31
CA GLY A 33 -8.90 -4.10 -2.01
C GLY A 33 -7.83 -3.57 -1.06
N VAL A 34 -6.69 -4.26 -1.00
CA VAL A 34 -5.57 -3.88 -0.12
C VAL A 34 -4.89 -2.60 -0.60
N VAL A 35 -4.69 -2.43 -1.91
CA VAL A 35 -4.16 -1.19 -2.49
C VAL A 35 -5.08 0.00 -2.18
N GLY A 36 -6.40 -0.19 -2.25
CA GLY A 36 -7.37 0.82 -1.84
C GLY A 36 -7.27 1.15 -0.33
N ALA A 37 -7.10 0.13 0.51
CA ALA A 37 -6.98 0.29 1.96
C ALA A 37 -5.71 1.05 2.39
N LEU A 38 -4.65 1.11 1.57
CA LEU A 38 -3.45 1.91 1.87
C LEU A 38 -3.77 3.39 2.11
N SER A 39 -4.84 3.91 1.50
CA SER A 39 -5.30 5.29 1.72
C SER A 39 -5.71 5.56 3.18
N ALA A 40 -6.23 4.55 3.88
CA ALA A 40 -6.61 4.66 5.29
C ALA A 40 -5.40 4.66 6.24
N PHE A 41 -4.31 3.97 5.88
CA PHE A 41 -3.10 3.86 6.70
C PHE A 41 -2.07 4.97 6.41
N TYR A 42 -2.09 5.55 5.21
CA TYR A 42 -1.12 6.54 4.76
C TYR A 42 -1.81 7.84 4.31
N HIS A 43 -2.62 8.42 5.20
CA HIS A 43 -3.36 9.66 4.92
C HIS A 43 -2.49 10.92 4.89
N ASP A 44 -1.27 10.86 5.42
CA ASP A 44 -0.37 12.01 5.57
C ASP A 44 0.12 12.60 4.24
N CYS A 45 0.00 11.85 3.14
CA CYS A 45 0.51 12.25 1.83
C CYS A 45 -0.57 12.30 0.73
N LEU A 46 -1.83 12.62 1.10
CA LEU A 46 -2.97 12.62 0.16
C LEU A 46 -3.16 13.94 -0.60
N ASP A 47 -2.40 14.99 -0.30
CA ASP A 47 -2.51 16.25 -1.05
C ASP A 47 -1.91 16.14 -2.46
N ILE A 48 -2.77 16.25 -3.47
CA ILE A 48 -2.44 16.14 -4.89
C ILE A 48 -1.71 17.40 -5.38
N ASN A 49 -1.93 18.55 -4.75
CA ASN A 49 -1.32 19.81 -5.16
C ASN A 49 0.13 19.93 -4.68
N ASN A 50 0.52 19.15 -3.66
CA ASN A 50 1.89 19.16 -3.16
C ASN A 50 2.79 18.20 -3.98
N PRO A 51 3.82 18.71 -4.69
CA PRO A 51 4.71 17.87 -5.48
C PRO A 51 5.45 16.81 -4.65
N GLN A 52 5.79 17.10 -3.39
CA GLN A 52 6.50 16.18 -2.51
C GLN A 52 5.62 15.00 -2.09
N HIS A 53 4.33 15.24 -1.84
CA HIS A 53 3.37 14.18 -1.49
C HIS A 53 3.19 13.20 -2.65
N ARG A 54 3.14 13.70 -3.89
CA ARG A 54 3.06 12.84 -5.08
C ARG A 54 4.27 11.92 -5.21
N GLU A 55 5.48 12.45 -5.01
CA GLU A 55 6.71 11.65 -5.07
C GLU A 55 6.74 10.58 -3.98
N ILE A 56 6.40 10.94 -2.74
CA ILE A 56 6.35 10.00 -1.61
C ILE A 56 5.32 8.89 -1.86
N CYS A 57 4.14 9.25 -2.35
CA CYS A 57 3.10 8.28 -2.69
C CYS A 57 3.51 7.35 -3.83
N ALA A 58 4.11 7.87 -4.90
CA ALA A 58 4.62 7.06 -6.00
C ALA A 58 5.69 6.06 -5.52
N VAL A 59 6.64 6.52 -4.70
CA VAL A 59 7.69 5.65 -4.15
C VAL A 59 7.10 4.59 -3.22
N ARG A 60 6.15 4.94 -2.35
CA ARG A 60 5.49 3.99 -1.43
C ARG A 60 4.68 2.94 -2.19
N LEU A 61 3.97 3.32 -3.25
CA LEU A 61 3.21 2.39 -4.09
C LEU A 61 4.14 1.37 -4.75
N VAL A 62 5.19 1.83 -5.43
CA VAL A 62 6.15 0.94 -6.10
C VAL A 62 6.90 0.06 -5.10
N ALA A 63 7.26 0.59 -3.93
CA ALA A 63 7.98 -0.16 -2.90
C ALA A 63 7.13 -1.27 -2.25
N LYS A 64 5.82 -1.05 -2.08
CA LYS A 64 4.92 -1.96 -1.36
C LYS A 64 4.19 -2.94 -2.28
N MET A 65 4.12 -2.67 -3.58
CA MET A 65 3.46 -3.55 -4.55
C MET A 65 4.00 -4.98 -4.54
N PRO A 66 5.33 -5.23 -4.47
CA PRO A 66 5.87 -6.60 -4.38
C PRO A 66 5.58 -7.28 -3.04
N THR A 67 5.39 -6.53 -1.96
CA THR A 67 5.10 -7.07 -0.63
C THR A 67 3.63 -7.46 -0.44
N LEU A 68 2.74 -6.97 -1.32
CA LEU A 68 1.29 -7.18 -1.27
C LEU A 68 0.78 -8.24 -2.27
N ALA A 69 1.62 -8.66 -3.22
CA ALA A 69 1.31 -9.63 -4.26
C ALA A 69 1.55 -11.08 -3.85
#